data_AF-A0A2T7PL20-F1
#
_entry.id   AF-A0A2T7PL20-F1
#
_cell.length_a   1.000
_cell.length_b   1.000
_cell.length_c   1.000
_cell.angle_alpha   90.00
_cell.angle_beta   90.00
_cell.angle_gamma   90.00
#
_symmetry.space_group_name_H-M   'P 1'
#
loop_
_entity.id
_entity.type
_entity.pdbx_description
1 polymer ?
#
loop_
_entity_poly.entity_id
_entity_poly.type
_entity_poly.pdbx_seq_one_letter_code
_entity_poly.pdbx_strand_id
1 'polypeptide(L)'
;MNTTTVESNYTSTPSSEMDSQLYDHLSGQLEQLMSNVDQFYLLVNGMLVYIMQCGFAFLEAGSVRSKNTTNILIKNLIDSFVAGIAYWLFGYAFAFGEGNKFIGYERGYFALSDPPDVKYAEFFFQYCFAATAATIVSGAVAERCEFLAFFVYSFFMTGFIYPVVTHWAWSSGGWLKLGQDYIIDGKSVTVGFQDFAGSGVVHVVGGASSIIGAILMDLASGAFTPRPRRCLACAVILCR
;
A
#
# COMPACT_ATOMS: atom_id res chain seq x y z
N MET A 1 -32.44 56.69 -10.98
CA MET A 1 -31.15 57.41 -10.90
C MET A 1 -30.85 57.69 -9.43
N ASN A 2 -29.93 56.93 -8.82
CA ASN A 2 -28.96 57.51 -7.91
C ASN A 2 -27.77 56.54 -7.83
N THR A 3 -26.75 56.86 -8.62
CA THR A 3 -25.46 56.19 -8.69
C THR A 3 -24.61 56.63 -7.50
N THR A 4 -24.49 55.77 -6.49
CA THR A 4 -23.41 55.89 -5.50
C THR A 4 -22.19 55.17 -6.06
N THR A 5 -21.27 55.97 -6.57
CA THR A 5 -19.90 55.63 -6.94
C THR A 5 -19.19 55.04 -5.72
N VAL A 6 -18.80 53.76 -5.81
CA VAL A 6 -17.77 53.20 -4.92
C VAL A 6 -16.45 53.85 -5.37
N GLU A 7 -16.06 54.92 -4.69
CA GLU A 7 -14.72 55.50 -4.83
C GLU A 7 -13.71 54.46 -4.36
N SER A 8 -12.96 53.90 -5.31
CA SER A 8 -11.79 53.08 -5.03
C SER A 8 -10.68 53.99 -4.51
N ASN A 9 -10.45 53.99 -3.20
CA ASN A 9 -9.25 54.52 -2.57
C ASN A 9 -8.02 53.69 -3.01
N TYR A 10 -7.50 53.99 -4.20
CA TYR A 10 -6.15 53.61 -4.62
C TYR A 10 -5.18 54.60 -3.97
N THR A 11 -4.90 54.40 -2.68
CA THR A 11 -3.71 54.97 -2.06
C THR A 11 -2.50 54.31 -2.71
N SER A 12 -1.61 55.12 -3.28
CA SER A 12 -0.41 54.70 -4.00
C SER A 12 0.58 53.95 -3.09
N THR A 13 0.43 52.64 -2.96
CA THR A 13 1.54 51.74 -2.65
C THR A 13 2.48 51.71 -3.86
N PRO A 14 3.82 51.70 -3.67
CA PRO A 14 4.76 51.55 -4.79
C PRO A 14 4.37 50.32 -5.61
N SER A 15 4.37 50.44 -6.95
CA SER A 15 3.95 49.35 -7.84
C SER A 15 4.64 48.02 -7.54
N SER A 16 5.89 48.06 -7.05
CA SER A 16 6.66 46.89 -6.64
C SER A 16 6.08 46.10 -5.46
N GLU A 17 5.40 46.76 -4.50
CA GLU A 17 4.82 46.07 -3.33
C GLU A 17 3.47 45.43 -3.67
N MET A 18 2.68 46.08 -4.51
CA MET A 18 1.42 45.53 -5.03
C MET A 18 1.67 44.35 -5.98
N ASP A 19 2.72 44.45 -6.80
CA ASP A 19 3.17 43.35 -7.65
C ASP A 19 3.65 42.17 -6.78
N SER A 20 4.43 42.41 -5.71
CA SER A 20 4.88 41.35 -4.78
C SER A 20 3.72 40.62 -4.12
N GLN A 21 2.70 41.35 -3.64
CA GLN A 21 1.51 40.72 -3.03
C GLN A 21 0.69 39.92 -4.05
N LEU A 22 0.61 40.37 -5.31
CA LEU A 22 -0.03 39.64 -6.39
C LEU A 22 0.74 38.37 -6.76
N TYR A 23 2.08 38.45 -6.80
CA TYR A 23 2.95 37.28 -7.02
C TYR A 23 2.82 36.26 -5.88
N ASP A 24 2.79 36.70 -4.62
CA ASP A 24 2.61 35.83 -3.45
C ASP A 24 1.22 35.18 -3.46
N HIS A 25 0.18 35.92 -3.85
CA HIS A 25 -1.17 35.38 -3.99
C HIS A 25 -1.27 34.34 -5.11
N LEU A 26 -0.72 34.66 -6.29
CA LEU A 26 -0.76 33.78 -7.45
C LEU A 26 0.09 32.52 -7.24
N SER A 27 1.25 32.65 -6.61
CA SER A 27 2.10 31.50 -6.25
C SER A 27 1.39 30.60 -5.23
N GLY A 28 0.74 31.16 -4.21
CA GLY A 28 -0.08 30.39 -3.28
C GLY A 28 -1.23 29.64 -3.95
N GLN A 29 -1.92 30.27 -4.92
CA GLN A 29 -2.96 29.59 -5.70
C GLN A 29 -2.40 28.48 -6.61
N LEU A 30 -1.22 28.70 -7.19
CA LEU A 30 -0.54 27.71 -8.02
C LEU A 30 -0.13 26.49 -7.18
N GLU A 31 0.44 26.69 -5.99
CA GLU A 31 0.83 25.62 -5.07
C GLU A 31 -0.37 24.77 -4.63
N GLN A 32 -1.49 25.43 -4.28
CA GLN A 32 -2.74 24.74 -3.96
C GLN A 32 -3.26 23.92 -5.14
N LEU A 33 -3.23 24.48 -6.35
CA LEU A 33 -3.67 23.77 -7.55
C LEU A 33 -2.79 22.55 -7.82
N MET A 34 -1.46 22.69 -7.72
CA MET A 34 -0.52 21.57 -7.90
C MET A 34 -0.79 20.45 -6.88
N SER A 35 -0.93 20.79 -5.59
CA SER A 35 -1.26 19.82 -4.54
C SER A 35 -2.58 19.10 -4.82
N ASN A 36 -3.62 19.82 -5.25
CA ASN A 36 -4.92 19.22 -5.55
C ASN A 36 -4.86 18.27 -6.76
N VAL A 37 -4.09 18.63 -7.78
CA VAL A 37 -3.88 17.79 -8.97
C VAL A 37 -3.11 16.52 -8.61
N ASP A 38 -2.07 16.62 -7.78
CA ASP A 38 -1.29 15.46 -7.31
C ASP A 38 -2.15 14.51 -6.47
N GLN A 39 -3.00 15.04 -5.58
CA GLN A 39 -3.96 14.23 -4.82
C GLN A 39 -4.97 13.53 -5.73
N PHE A 40 -5.52 14.25 -6.71
CA PHE A 40 -6.44 13.67 -7.68
C PHE A 40 -5.76 12.54 -8.46
N TYR A 41 -4.53 12.77 -8.92
CA TYR A 41 -3.72 11.76 -9.61
C TYR A 41 -3.51 10.52 -8.74
N LEU A 42 -3.13 10.69 -7.47
CA LEU A 42 -2.96 9.58 -6.52
C LEU A 42 -4.26 8.80 -6.29
N LEU A 43 -5.40 9.48 -6.14
CA LEU A 43 -6.69 8.82 -5.96
C LEU A 43 -7.10 8.00 -7.19
N VAL A 44 -6.96 8.56 -8.39
CA VAL A 44 -7.26 7.85 -9.64
C VAL A 44 -6.36 6.62 -9.80
N ASN A 45 -5.05 6.75 -9.56
CA ASN A 45 -4.14 5.60 -9.59
C ASN A 45 -4.46 4.59 -8.49
N GLY A 46 -4.83 5.04 -7.29
CA GLY A 46 -5.28 4.17 -6.21
C GLY A 46 -6.50 3.34 -6.61
N MET A 47 -7.47 3.94 -7.31
CA MET A 47 -8.63 3.23 -7.83
C MET A 47 -8.24 2.18 -8.89
N LEU A 48 -7.28 2.50 -9.76
CA LEU A 48 -6.76 1.55 -10.76
C LEU A 48 -6.04 0.36 -10.09
N VAL A 49 -5.23 0.63 -9.06
CA VAL A 49 -4.58 -0.43 -8.27
C VAL A 49 -5.62 -1.23 -7.51
N TYR A 50 -6.66 -0.61 -6.96
CA TYR A 50 -7.73 -1.32 -6.28
C TYR A 50 -8.50 -2.27 -7.21
N ILE A 51 -8.67 -1.94 -8.49
CA ILE A 51 -9.25 -2.85 -9.49
C ILE A 51 -8.40 -4.12 -9.65
N MET A 52 -7.11 -4.12 -9.32
CA MET A 52 -6.31 -5.34 -9.27
C MET A 52 -6.86 -6.35 -8.27
N GLN A 53 -7.51 -5.93 -7.17
CA GLN A 53 -8.16 -6.83 -6.22
C GLN A 53 -9.26 -7.67 -6.90
N CYS A 54 -10.03 -7.05 -7.80
CA CYS A 54 -10.99 -7.77 -8.65
C CYS A 54 -10.28 -8.72 -9.63
N GLY A 55 -9.15 -8.30 -10.19
CA GLY A 55 -8.31 -9.13 -11.06
C GLY A 55 -7.80 -10.39 -10.36
N PHE A 56 -7.29 -10.26 -9.12
CA PHE A 56 -6.87 -11.39 -8.29
C PHE A 56 -8.05 -12.31 -7.97
N ALA A 57 -9.20 -11.75 -7.59
CA ALA A 57 -10.39 -12.56 -7.33
C ALA A 57 -10.78 -13.44 -8.53
N PHE A 58 -10.70 -12.91 -9.76
CA PHE A 58 -10.97 -13.70 -10.98
C PHE A 58 -9.86 -14.69 -11.32
N LEU A 59 -8.60 -14.32 -11.14
CA LEU A 59 -7.47 -15.23 -11.35
C LEU A 59 -7.52 -16.43 -10.40
N GLU A 60 -7.83 -16.20 -9.13
CA GLU A 60 -8.00 -17.25 -8.14
C GLU A 60 -9.24 -18.09 -8.41
N ALA A 61 -10.38 -17.46 -8.71
CA ALA A 61 -11.61 -18.15 -9.08
C ALA A 61 -11.42 -19.10 -10.27
N GLY A 62 -10.61 -18.70 -11.25
CA GLY A 62 -10.25 -19.51 -12.41
C GLY A 62 -9.20 -20.59 -12.14
N SER A 63 -8.45 -20.47 -11.04
CA SER A 63 -7.39 -21.42 -10.64
C SER A 63 -7.90 -22.52 -9.71
N VAL A 64 -9.14 -22.41 -9.21
CA VAL A 64 -9.78 -23.38 -8.33
C VAL A 64 -10.91 -24.14 -9.01
N ARG A 65 -11.36 -25.22 -8.38
CA ARG A 65 -12.55 -25.96 -8.84
C ARG A 65 -13.81 -25.11 -8.72
N SER A 66 -14.71 -25.24 -9.70
CA SER A 66 -15.98 -24.51 -9.77
C SER A 66 -16.84 -24.58 -8.50
N LYS A 67 -16.82 -25.71 -7.79
CA LYS A 67 -17.54 -25.88 -6.51
C LYS A 67 -17.04 -24.95 -5.39
N ASN A 68 -15.81 -24.47 -5.48
CA ASN A 68 -15.16 -23.63 -4.47
C ASN A 68 -15.09 -22.15 -4.91
N THR A 69 -15.46 -21.82 -6.15
CA THR A 69 -15.34 -20.47 -6.70
C THR A 69 -16.06 -19.41 -5.86
N THR A 70 -17.28 -19.69 -5.39
CA THR A 70 -18.03 -18.75 -4.52
C THR A 70 -17.29 -18.45 -3.22
N ASN A 71 -16.67 -19.47 -2.61
CA ASN A 71 -15.89 -19.31 -1.39
C ASN A 71 -14.67 -18.40 -1.62
N ILE A 72 -13.98 -18.55 -2.76
CA ILE A 72 -12.85 -17.70 -3.13
C ILE A 72 -13.26 -16.24 -3.32
N LEU A 73 -14.38 -15.99 -4.00
CA LEU A 73 -14.86 -14.63 -4.25
C LEU A 73 -15.23 -13.94 -2.93
N ILE A 74 -15.92 -14.63 -2.02
CA ILE A 74 -16.25 -14.11 -0.69
C ILE A 74 -14.97 -13.84 0.11
N LYS A 75 -13.98 -14.76 0.05
CA LYS A 75 -12.69 -14.58 0.73
C LYS A 75 -12.00 -13.30 0.27
N ASN A 76 -11.86 -13.09 -1.05
CA ASN A 76 -11.20 -11.91 -1.62
C ASN A 76 -11.92 -10.59 -1.27
N LEU A 77 -13.26 -10.61 -1.20
CA LEU A 77 -14.04 -9.44 -0.82
C LEU A 77 -13.80 -9.07 0.65
N ILE A 78 -13.92 -10.05 1.55
CA ILE A 78 -13.71 -9.82 2.99
C ILE A 78 -12.25 -9.47 3.28
N ASP A 79 -11.30 -10.08 2.57
CA ASP A 79 -9.88 -9.78 2.67
C ASP A 79 -9.60 -8.29 2.49
N SER A 80 -10.20 -7.68 1.47
CA SER A 80 -10.04 -6.26 1.21
C SER A 80 -10.53 -5.39 2.38
N PHE A 81 -11.66 -5.74 3.01
CA PHE A 81 -12.16 -5.01 4.17
C PHE A 81 -11.26 -5.18 5.41
N VAL A 82 -10.80 -6.40 5.66
CA VAL A 82 -9.90 -6.70 6.78
C VAL A 82 -8.57 -5.96 6.60
N ALA A 83 -8.01 -6.00 5.39
CA ALA A 83 -6.83 -5.25 5.01
C ALA A 83 -7.01 -3.75 5.22
N GLY A 84 -8.16 -3.19 4.82
CA GLY A 84 -8.48 -1.78 4.99
C GLY A 84 -8.49 -1.36 6.46
N ILE A 85 -9.16 -2.14 7.31
CA ILE A 85 -9.24 -1.87 8.75
C ILE A 85 -7.86 -2.00 9.40
N ALA A 86 -7.10 -3.05 9.09
CA ALA A 86 -5.78 -3.28 9.68
C ALA A 86 -4.76 -2.21 9.26
N TYR A 87 -4.77 -1.84 7.98
CA TYR A 87 -3.89 -0.80 7.45
C TYR A 87 -4.26 0.59 7.98
N TRP A 88 -5.54 0.88 8.12
CA TRP A 88 -6.04 2.10 8.76
C TRP A 88 -5.64 2.21 10.23
N LEU A 89 -5.85 1.14 11.02
CA LEU A 89 -5.56 1.16 12.46
C LEU A 89 -4.07 1.28 12.74
N PHE A 90 -3.24 0.49 12.06
CA PHE A 90 -1.82 0.34 12.40
C PHE A 90 -0.89 0.50 11.20
N GLY A 91 -1.28 -0.02 10.04
CA GLY A 91 -0.35 -0.17 8.93
C GLY A 91 0.20 1.15 8.39
N TYR A 92 -0.61 2.19 8.26
CA TYR A 92 -0.13 3.48 7.77
C TYR A 92 0.89 4.11 8.73
N ALA A 93 0.64 4.03 10.03
CA ALA A 93 1.54 4.54 11.07
C ALA A 93 2.91 3.83 11.03
N PHE A 94 2.90 2.49 10.92
CA PHE A 94 4.15 1.72 10.85
C PHE A 94 4.91 1.95 9.54
N ALA A 95 4.20 2.15 8.42
CA ALA A 95 4.80 2.36 7.11
C ALA A 95 5.40 3.76 6.94
N PHE A 96 4.61 4.81 7.18
CA PHE A 96 4.96 6.19 6.80
C PHE A 96 5.06 7.17 7.96
N GLY A 97 4.74 6.74 9.19
CA GLY A 97 4.95 7.57 10.36
C GLY A 97 6.43 7.81 10.64
N GLU A 98 6.74 8.96 11.23
CA GLU A 98 8.05 9.19 11.81
C GLU A 98 8.39 8.11 12.85
N GLY A 99 9.65 7.71 12.90
CA GLY A 99 10.11 6.63 13.77
C GLY A 99 11.62 6.41 13.68
N ASN A 100 12.04 5.16 13.81
CA ASN A 100 13.43 4.76 13.66
C ASN A 100 13.70 4.20 12.25
N LYS A 101 14.93 3.79 11.94
CA LYS A 101 15.25 3.30 10.59
C LYS A 101 14.51 2.02 10.17
N PHE A 102 13.89 1.32 11.12
CA PHE A 102 13.26 0.02 10.94
C PHE A 102 11.73 0.10 10.93
N ILE A 103 11.11 0.99 11.69
CA ILE A 103 9.66 1.10 11.80
C ILE A 103 9.22 2.52 12.18
N GLY A 104 8.13 2.98 11.59
CA GLY A 104 7.41 4.20 11.98
C GLY A 104 6.56 3.98 13.23
N TYR A 105 6.30 4.99 14.04
CA TYR A 105 5.40 4.86 15.20
C TYR A 105 4.77 6.20 15.60
N GLU A 106 4.54 7.06 14.60
CA GLU A 106 3.94 8.37 14.79
C GLU A 106 2.49 8.25 15.27
N ARG A 107 2.17 8.93 16.38
CA ARG A 107 0.88 8.82 17.06
C ARG A 107 -0.30 9.29 16.20
N GLY A 108 -0.11 10.36 15.42
CA GLY A 108 -1.18 10.96 14.60
C GLY A 108 -1.62 10.06 13.43
N TYR A 109 -0.80 9.09 13.04
CA TYR A 109 -1.09 8.20 11.90
C TYR A 109 -1.79 6.91 12.30
N PHE A 110 -1.80 6.55 13.60
CA PHE A 110 -2.63 5.43 14.07
C PHE A 110 -4.10 5.78 13.93
N ALA A 111 -4.87 4.90 13.31
CA ALA A 111 -6.27 5.14 12.97
C ALA A 111 -6.51 6.45 12.19
N LEU A 112 -5.48 7.00 11.52
CA LEU A 112 -5.52 8.32 10.88
C LEU A 112 -6.14 9.39 11.80
N SER A 113 -5.73 9.43 13.07
CA SER A 113 -6.35 10.32 14.07
C SER A 113 -6.13 11.81 13.79
N ASP A 114 -4.97 12.19 13.27
CA ASP A 114 -4.62 13.59 12.94
C ASP A 114 -3.57 13.70 11.82
N PRO A 115 -3.79 13.10 10.64
CA PRO A 115 -2.86 13.24 9.53
C PRO A 115 -3.10 14.58 8.80
N PRO A 116 -2.04 15.19 8.24
CA PRO A 116 -2.20 16.31 7.31
C PRO A 116 -3.10 15.92 6.12
N ASP A 117 -3.92 16.86 5.61
CA ASP A 117 -4.92 16.59 4.56
C ASP A 117 -4.35 15.90 3.31
N VAL A 118 -3.09 16.21 2.96
CA VAL A 118 -2.39 15.59 1.82
C VAL A 118 -2.17 14.08 1.96
N LYS A 119 -2.27 13.54 3.17
CA LYS A 119 -1.97 12.14 3.50
C LYS A 119 -3.13 11.18 3.29
N TYR A 120 -4.37 11.65 3.16
CA TYR A 120 -5.51 10.77 2.91
C TYR A 120 -5.46 10.10 1.53
N ALA A 121 -5.05 10.83 0.49
CA ALA A 121 -4.86 10.26 -0.85
C ALA A 121 -3.72 9.24 -0.88
N GLU A 122 -2.61 9.55 -0.20
CA GLU A 122 -1.46 8.65 -0.05
C GLU A 122 -1.85 7.40 0.74
N PHE A 123 -2.59 7.53 1.83
CA PHE A 123 -3.12 6.41 2.60
C PHE A 123 -3.91 5.45 1.72
N PHE A 124 -4.88 5.97 0.95
CA PHE A 124 -5.71 5.14 0.08
C PHE A 124 -4.86 4.41 -0.98
N PHE A 125 -3.93 5.14 -1.61
CA PHE A 125 -3.01 4.56 -2.58
C PHE A 125 -2.20 3.41 -1.97
N GLN A 126 -1.61 3.62 -0.80
CA GLN A 126 -0.74 2.64 -0.11
C GLN A 126 -1.53 1.45 0.46
N TYR A 127 -2.74 1.68 0.94
CA TYR A 127 -3.67 0.62 1.32
C TYR A 127 -3.88 -0.37 0.17
N CYS A 128 -4.05 0.12 -1.06
CA CYS A 128 -4.29 -0.76 -2.21
C CYS A 128 -3.09 -1.70 -2.47
N PHE A 129 -1.86 -1.26 -2.25
CA PHE A 129 -0.67 -2.11 -2.35
C PHE A 129 -0.58 -3.10 -1.18
N ALA A 130 -0.91 -2.66 0.04
CA ALA A 130 -0.95 -3.54 1.21
C ALA A 130 -1.96 -4.69 1.03
N ALA A 131 -3.18 -4.35 0.58
CA ALA A 131 -4.20 -5.33 0.24
C ALA A 131 -3.71 -6.29 -0.85
N THR A 132 -3.10 -5.75 -1.91
CA THR A 132 -2.51 -6.57 -2.98
C THR A 132 -1.47 -7.57 -2.46
N ALA A 133 -0.58 -7.15 -1.56
CA ALA A 133 0.43 -8.02 -0.97
C ALA A 133 -0.18 -9.17 -0.16
N ALA A 134 -1.27 -8.93 0.58
CA ALA A 134 -2.00 -9.98 1.29
C ALA A 134 -2.70 -10.95 0.33
N THR A 135 -3.33 -10.43 -0.72
CA THR A 135 -4.03 -11.22 -1.75
C THR A 135 -3.08 -12.13 -2.55
N ILE A 136 -1.80 -11.79 -2.72
CA ILE A 136 -0.85 -12.70 -3.39
C ILE A 136 -0.76 -14.07 -2.68
N VAL A 137 -0.90 -14.08 -1.35
CA VAL A 137 -0.90 -15.33 -0.57
C VAL A 137 -2.20 -16.10 -0.69
N SER A 138 -3.31 -15.38 -0.86
CA SER A 138 -4.64 -15.93 -1.05
C SER A 138 -4.69 -16.97 -2.17
N GLY A 139 -4.05 -16.71 -3.31
CA GLY A 139 -4.01 -17.63 -4.45
C GLY A 139 -3.23 -18.92 -4.17
N ALA A 140 -2.16 -18.86 -3.38
CA ALA A 140 -1.37 -20.05 -3.02
C ALA A 140 -2.10 -20.97 -2.03
N VAL A 141 -3.01 -20.41 -1.23
CA VAL A 141 -3.72 -21.13 -0.16
C VAL A 141 -5.22 -21.37 -0.47
N ALA A 142 -5.65 -21.04 -1.69
CA ALA A 142 -7.05 -20.84 -2.06
C ALA A 142 -8.00 -22.00 -1.69
N GLU A 143 -7.65 -23.25 -1.97
CA GLU A 143 -8.56 -24.39 -1.72
C GLU A 143 -8.44 -25.05 -0.34
N ARG A 144 -7.42 -24.70 0.45
CA ARG A 144 -6.99 -25.49 1.62
C ARG A 144 -6.96 -24.73 2.94
N CYS A 145 -7.16 -23.41 2.92
CA CYS A 145 -7.13 -22.57 4.10
C CYS A 145 -8.52 -22.38 4.71
N GLU A 146 -8.61 -22.45 6.04
CA GLU A 146 -9.80 -22.03 6.76
C GLU A 146 -9.98 -20.51 6.67
N PHE A 147 -11.22 -20.05 6.48
CA PHE A 147 -11.54 -18.62 6.36
C PHE A 147 -11.00 -17.78 7.52
N LEU A 148 -11.18 -18.23 8.76
CA LEU A 148 -10.76 -17.46 9.92
C LEU A 148 -9.23 -17.33 9.98
N ALA A 149 -8.50 -18.42 9.73
CA ALA A 149 -7.04 -18.41 9.67
C ALA A 149 -6.52 -17.45 8.60
N PHE A 150 -7.18 -17.42 7.44
CA PHE A 150 -6.84 -16.51 6.36
C PHE A 150 -7.04 -15.03 6.74
N PHE A 151 -8.16 -14.68 7.39
CA PHE A 151 -8.40 -13.28 7.79
C PHE A 151 -7.48 -12.81 8.92
N VAL A 152 -7.13 -13.69 9.86
CA VAL A 152 -6.12 -13.38 10.88
C VAL A 152 -4.76 -13.14 10.21
N TYR A 153 -4.37 -13.98 9.26
CA TYR A 153 -3.17 -13.78 8.47
C TYR A 153 -3.19 -12.42 7.74
N SER A 154 -4.26 -12.11 7.02
CA SER A 154 -4.40 -10.86 6.28
C SER A 154 -4.30 -9.62 7.17
N PHE A 155 -4.95 -9.67 8.34
CA PHE A 155 -4.88 -8.60 9.34
C PHE A 155 -3.44 -8.32 9.80
N PHE A 156 -2.66 -9.35 10.14
CA PHE A 156 -1.26 -9.16 10.55
C PHE A 156 -0.33 -8.82 9.39
N MET A 157 -0.60 -9.37 8.21
CA MET A 157 0.15 -9.07 7.00
C MET A 157 0.04 -7.58 6.66
N THR A 158 -1.18 -7.07 6.56
CA THR A 158 -1.45 -5.67 6.19
C THR A 158 -1.27 -4.69 7.35
N GLY A 159 -1.52 -5.11 8.59
CA GLY A 159 -1.39 -4.26 9.77
C GLY A 159 0.02 -4.17 10.34
N PHE A 160 0.92 -5.11 10.04
CA PHE A 160 2.26 -5.14 10.63
C PHE A 160 3.37 -5.55 9.66
N ILE A 161 3.32 -6.76 9.08
CA ILE A 161 4.45 -7.32 8.31
C ILE A 161 4.76 -6.46 7.08
N TYR A 162 3.77 -6.22 6.23
CA TYR A 162 3.91 -5.40 5.03
C TYR A 162 4.30 -3.95 5.37
N PRO A 163 3.60 -3.24 6.28
CA PRO A 163 3.99 -1.89 6.70
C PRO A 163 5.44 -1.73 7.13
N VAL A 164 5.98 -2.68 7.89
CA VAL A 164 7.38 -2.65 8.35
C VAL A 164 8.32 -2.72 7.15
N VAL A 165 8.06 -3.60 6.19
CA VAL A 165 8.89 -3.70 4.97
C VAL A 165 8.75 -2.46 4.09
N THR A 166 7.54 -1.91 3.98
CA THR A 166 7.28 -0.64 3.31
C THR A 166 8.04 0.51 3.97
N HIS A 167 8.12 0.53 5.30
CA HIS A 167 8.92 1.52 6.01
C HIS A 167 10.39 1.45 5.59
N TRP A 168 10.95 0.25 5.46
CA TRP A 168 12.36 0.12 5.10
C TRP A 168 12.67 0.71 3.72
N ALA A 169 11.83 0.40 2.73
CA ALA A 169 12.12 0.70 1.32
C ALA A 169 11.53 2.01 0.82
N TRP A 170 10.37 2.44 1.33
CA TRP A 170 9.61 3.58 0.80
C TRP A 170 9.54 4.77 1.74
N SER A 171 9.62 4.58 3.06
CA SER A 171 9.66 5.70 4.00
C SER A 171 10.97 6.46 3.92
N SER A 172 10.92 7.78 4.10
CA SER A 172 12.10 8.66 4.15
C SER A 172 13.09 8.27 5.25
N GLY A 173 12.59 7.69 6.36
CA GLY A 173 13.40 7.20 7.48
C GLY A 173 13.93 5.78 7.30
N GLY A 174 13.48 5.04 6.29
CA GLY A 174 13.77 3.62 6.11
C GLY A 174 15.23 3.30 5.82
N TRP A 175 15.79 2.28 6.49
CA TRP A 175 17.19 1.90 6.31
C TRP A 175 17.55 1.48 4.88
N LEU A 176 16.64 0.76 4.18
CA LEU A 176 16.85 0.33 2.80
C LEU A 176 16.83 1.55 1.85
N LYS A 177 15.93 2.50 2.07
CA LYS A 177 15.85 3.74 1.28
C LYS A 177 17.04 4.67 1.52
N LEU A 178 17.41 4.88 2.79
CA LEU A 178 18.58 5.68 3.19
C LEU A 178 19.87 5.09 2.61
N GLY A 179 19.96 3.76 2.56
CA GLY A 179 21.10 3.08 1.97
C GLY A 179 22.38 3.23 2.80
N GLN A 180 23.50 3.05 2.12
CA GLN A 180 24.84 3.09 2.70
C GLN A 180 25.73 4.02 1.88
N ASP A 181 26.58 4.78 2.56
CA ASP A 181 27.57 5.65 1.93
C ASP A 181 28.82 4.85 1.52
N TYR A 182 29.25 5.05 0.28
CA TYR A 182 30.45 4.45 -0.29
C TYR A 182 31.35 5.54 -0.87
N ILE A 183 32.67 5.31 -0.88
CA ILE A 183 33.61 6.16 -1.61
C ILE A 183 33.96 5.43 -2.91
N ILE A 184 33.51 5.96 -4.04
CA ILE A 184 33.79 5.44 -5.38
C ILE A 184 34.52 6.54 -6.15
N ASP A 185 35.71 6.23 -6.66
CA ASP A 185 36.58 7.18 -7.39
C ASP A 185 36.85 8.49 -6.64
N GLY A 186 37.04 8.41 -5.31
CA GLY A 186 37.29 9.57 -4.45
C GLY A 186 36.07 10.45 -4.19
N LYS A 187 34.87 10.04 -4.62
CA LYS A 187 33.60 10.75 -4.37
C LYS A 187 32.72 9.95 -3.42
N SER A 188 32.10 10.64 -2.47
CA SER A 188 31.08 10.05 -1.60
C SER A 188 29.79 9.85 -2.39
N VAL A 189 29.33 8.60 -2.49
CA VAL A 189 28.11 8.19 -3.18
C VAL A 189 27.27 7.36 -2.22
N THR A 190 26.05 7.80 -1.96
CA THR A 190 25.05 7.03 -1.19
C THR A 190 24.34 6.06 -2.13
N VAL A 191 24.37 4.77 -1.82
CA VAL A 191 23.67 3.74 -2.60
C VAL A 191 22.52 3.19 -1.75
N GLY A 192 21.29 3.50 -2.18
CA GLY A 192 20.05 3.04 -1.56
C GLY A 192 19.28 2.05 -2.42
N PHE A 193 18.37 1.31 -1.79
CA PHE A 193 17.47 0.38 -2.45
C PHE A 193 16.47 1.13 -3.34
N GLN A 194 16.26 0.62 -4.56
CA GLN A 194 15.36 1.22 -5.54
C GLN A 194 14.25 0.23 -5.88
N ASP A 195 13.05 0.51 -5.38
CA ASP A 195 11.83 -0.21 -5.73
C ASP A 195 10.74 0.82 -6.03
N PHE A 196 10.41 1.01 -7.31
CA PHE A 196 9.51 2.08 -7.73
C PHE A 196 8.04 1.78 -7.42
N ALA A 197 7.61 0.55 -7.69
CA ALA A 197 6.18 0.18 -7.67
C ALA A 197 5.89 -1.14 -6.94
N GLY A 198 6.86 -1.72 -6.23
CA GLY A 198 6.60 -2.79 -5.26
C GLY A 198 7.04 -4.16 -5.73
N SER A 199 8.01 -4.23 -6.62
CA SER A 199 8.65 -5.49 -7.00
C SER A 199 9.20 -6.24 -5.78
N GLY A 200 9.81 -5.53 -4.84
CA GLY A 200 10.26 -6.06 -3.56
C GLY A 200 9.13 -6.05 -2.54
N VAL A 201 8.66 -4.85 -2.17
CA VAL A 201 7.78 -4.70 -0.99
C VAL A 201 6.42 -5.37 -1.14
N VAL A 202 5.91 -5.55 -2.36
CA VAL A 202 4.62 -6.21 -2.62
C VAL A 202 4.85 -7.63 -3.11
N HIS A 203 5.54 -7.80 -4.24
CA HIS A 203 5.64 -9.10 -4.89
C HIS A 203 6.58 -10.08 -4.19
N VAL A 204 7.77 -9.64 -3.75
CA VAL A 204 8.68 -10.52 -3.00
C VAL A 204 8.12 -10.82 -1.62
N VAL A 205 7.58 -9.83 -0.90
CA VAL A 205 6.99 -10.06 0.43
C VAL A 205 5.77 -10.98 0.35
N GLY A 206 4.86 -10.71 -0.57
CA GLY A 206 3.70 -11.57 -0.83
C GLY A 206 4.13 -12.96 -1.28
N GLY A 207 5.02 -13.06 -2.28
CA GLY A 207 5.49 -14.33 -2.81
C GLY A 207 6.25 -15.20 -1.80
N ALA A 208 7.11 -14.60 -0.98
CA ALA A 208 7.80 -15.31 0.10
C ALA A 208 6.80 -15.82 1.14
N SER A 209 5.82 -15.00 1.51
CA SER A 209 4.75 -15.38 2.44
C SER A 209 3.88 -16.51 1.87
N SER A 210 3.62 -16.51 0.56
CA SER A 210 2.92 -17.60 -0.15
C SER A 210 3.66 -18.92 -0.05
N ILE A 211 4.98 -18.92 -0.24
CA ILE A 211 5.81 -20.13 -0.16
C ILE A 211 5.73 -20.74 1.24
N ILE A 212 5.91 -19.91 2.27
CA ILE A 212 5.83 -20.37 3.67
C ILE A 212 4.43 -20.86 4.00
N GLY A 213 3.38 -20.12 3.60
CA GLY A 213 1.99 -20.51 3.79
C GLY A 213 1.67 -21.87 3.16
N ALA A 214 2.13 -22.11 1.93
CA ALA A 214 1.96 -23.39 1.24
C ALA A 214 2.66 -24.55 1.98
N ILE A 215 3.91 -24.36 2.42
CA ILE A 215 4.68 -25.37 3.16
C ILE A 215 3.98 -25.75 4.47
N LEU A 216 3.51 -24.75 5.24
CA LEU A 216 2.87 -24.99 6.54
C LEU A 216 1.54 -25.75 6.37
N MET A 217 0.75 -25.43 5.35
CA MET A 217 -0.49 -26.15 5.08
C MET A 217 -0.27 -27.59 4.60
N ASP A 218 0.77 -27.84 3.81
CA ASP A 218 1.13 -29.20 3.38
C ASP A 218 1.63 -30.06 4.56
N LEU A 219 2.37 -29.47 5.51
CA LEU A 219 2.81 -30.15 6.72
C LEU A 219 1.63 -30.49 7.65
N ALA A 220 0.69 -29.55 7.86
CA ALA A 220 -0.50 -29.76 8.66
C ALA A 220 -1.42 -30.85 8.07
N SER A 221 -1.44 -30.99 6.75
CA SER A 221 -2.21 -32.02 6.04
C SER A 221 -1.55 -33.40 6.04
N GLY A 222 -0.34 -33.55 6.61
CA GLY A 222 0.39 -34.83 6.67
C GLY A 222 0.95 -35.31 5.32
N ALA A 223 1.16 -34.40 4.36
CA ALA A 223 1.53 -34.75 2.99
C ALA A 223 3.02 -35.14 2.81
N PHE A 224 3.88 -34.91 3.81
CA PHE A 224 5.30 -35.31 3.82
C PHE A 224 5.54 -36.81 4.06
N THR A 225 4.61 -37.67 3.64
CA THR A 225 4.94 -39.08 3.42
C THR A 225 5.65 -39.19 2.07
N PRO A 226 6.75 -39.97 1.94
CA PRO A 226 7.41 -40.17 0.65
C PRO A 226 6.46 -40.95 -0.27
N ARG A 227 5.55 -40.24 -0.94
CA ARG A 227 4.69 -40.84 -1.94
C ARG A 227 5.52 -40.99 -3.23
N PRO A 228 5.56 -42.18 -3.84
CA PRO A 228 6.28 -42.39 -5.06
C PRO A 228 5.72 -41.45 -6.12
N ARG A 229 6.62 -40.71 -6.77
CA ARG A 229 6.39 -39.70 -7.81
C ARG A 229 5.14 -40.02 -8.65
N ARG A 230 4.00 -39.45 -8.28
CA ARG A 230 2.86 -39.33 -9.17
C ARG A 230 2.67 -37.84 -9.43
N CYS A 231 2.61 -37.52 -10.72
CA CYS A 231 2.65 -36.20 -11.31
C CYS A 231 1.91 -35.14 -10.49
N LEU A 232 2.48 -33.94 -10.46
CA LEU A 232 1.99 -32.72 -9.81
C LEU A 232 0.48 -32.45 -10.04
N ALA A 233 -0.10 -32.99 -11.11
CA ALA A 233 -1.53 -32.91 -11.43
C ALA A 233 -2.47 -33.72 -10.49
N CYS A 234 -1.98 -34.70 -9.72
CA CYS A 234 -2.84 -35.51 -8.84
C CYS A 234 -2.95 -34.98 -7.39
N ALA A 235 -2.14 -34.01 -6.98
CA ALA A 235 -2.18 -33.45 -5.63
C ALA A 235 -3.46 -32.61 -5.35
N VAL A 236 -4.23 -32.30 -6.40
CA VAL A 236 -5.49 -31.54 -6.29
C VAL A 236 -6.69 -32.47 -6.02
N ILE A 237 -6.57 -33.80 -6.16
CA ILE A 237 -7.73 -34.70 -6.19
C ILE A 237 -8.21 -35.24 -4.84
N LEU A 238 -7.48 -35.10 -3.74
CA LEU A 238 -7.88 -35.73 -2.47
C LEU A 238 -7.89 -34.77 -1.28
N CYS A 239 -8.78 -33.78 -1.33
CA CYS A 239 -9.47 -33.27 -0.14
C CYS A 239 -10.94 -33.66 -0.27
N ARG A 240 -11.35 -34.67 0.51
CA ARG A 240 -12.73 -34.78 0.99
C ARG A 240 -12.95 -33.72 2.06
#